data_AF-A0A561PB41-F1
#
_entry.id   AF-A0A561PB41-F1
#
_cell.length_a   1.000
_cell.length_b   1.000
_cell.length_c   1.000
_cell.angle_alpha   90.00
_cell.angle_beta   90.00
_cell.angle_gamma   90.00
#
_symmetry.space_group_name_H-M   'P 1'
#
loop_
_entity.id
_entity.type
_entity.pdbx_description
1 polymer ?
#
loop_
_entity_poly.entity_id
_entity_poly.type
_entity_poly.pdbx_seq_one_letter_code
_entity_poly.pdbx_strand_id
1 'polypeptide(L)'
;MKLLLHYHTSLSSFNIPFSLFAGGLGYAMNVNTFSGYMTGFFLSLLSGGFLLSVFFYELRYASRYYFYYNKGYSKTWLVGVSYLLNVGLWGVYQFIKYIGPW
;
A
#
# COMPACT_ATOMS: atom_id res chain seq x y z
N MET A 1 19.20 0.96 -0.41
CA MET A 1 17.99 0.82 0.44
C MET A 1 17.27 2.13 0.76
N LYS A 2 17.93 3.18 1.27
CA LYS A 2 17.27 4.44 1.69
C LYS A 2 16.34 5.07 0.64
N LEU A 3 16.71 5.01 -0.64
CA LEU A 3 15.91 5.50 -1.77
C LEU A 3 14.63 4.69 -2.02
N LEU A 4 14.70 3.36 -1.91
CA LEU A 4 13.55 2.47 -2.08
C LEU A 4 12.54 2.71 -0.96
N LEU A 5 13.03 2.83 0.28
CA LEU A 5 12.20 3.16 1.43
C LEU A 5 11.56 4.53 1.29
N HIS A 6 12.32 5.54 0.84
CA HIS A 6 11.77 6.88 0.60
C HIS A 6 10.65 6.87 -0.46
N TYR A 7 10.85 6.14 -1.56
CA TYR A 7 9.84 5.95 -2.59
C TYR A 7 8.60 5.28 -1.99
N HIS A 8 8.77 4.16 -1.28
CA HIS A 8 7.68 3.44 -0.63
C HIS A 8 6.92 4.32 0.37
N THR A 9 7.60 5.05 1.26
CA THR A 9 6.95 5.94 2.23
C THR A 9 6.16 7.06 1.57
N SER A 10 6.70 7.61 0.48
CA SER A 10 6.02 8.66 -0.28
C SER A 10 4.77 8.10 -0.98
N LEU A 11 4.86 6.90 -1.55
CA LEU A 11 3.73 6.23 -2.19
C LEU A 11 2.65 5.85 -1.16
N SER A 12 3.06 5.31 -0.01
CA SER A 12 2.17 4.92 1.09
C SER A 12 1.43 6.10 1.70
N SER A 13 1.97 7.33 1.65
CA SER A 13 1.23 8.52 2.09
C SER A 13 -0.02 8.80 1.25
N PHE A 14 -0.08 8.33 0.00
CA PHE A 14 -1.30 8.36 -0.81
C PHE A 14 -2.17 7.13 -0.54
N ASN A 15 -1.54 5.96 -0.33
CA ASN A 15 -2.27 4.69 -0.20
C ASN A 15 -3.01 4.53 1.11
N ILE A 16 -2.41 4.98 2.22
CA ILE A 16 -2.98 4.86 3.56
C ILE A 16 -4.35 5.54 3.64
N PRO A 17 -4.56 6.80 3.20
CA PRO A 17 -5.89 7.41 3.20
C PRO A 17 -6.96 6.59 2.45
N PHE A 18 -6.66 6.11 1.24
CA PHE A 18 -7.60 5.27 0.47
C PHE A 18 -7.87 3.93 1.15
N SER A 19 -6.86 3.36 1.79
CA SER A 19 -6.96 2.09 2.52
C SER A 19 -7.78 2.24 3.79
N LEU A 20 -7.57 3.30 4.57
CA LEU A 20 -8.36 3.64 5.75
C LEU A 20 -9.83 3.89 5.38
N PHE A 21 -10.09 4.60 4.28
CA PHE A 21 -11.44 4.84 3.78
C PHE A 21 -12.13 3.52 3.41
N ALA A 22 -11.48 2.66 2.63
CA ALA A 22 -12.02 1.35 2.27
C ALA A 22 -12.21 0.43 3.48
N GLY A 23 -11.31 0.51 4.48
CA GLY A 23 -11.49 -0.16 5.76
C GLY A 23 -12.74 0.34 6.49
N GLY A 24 -12.98 1.65 6.50
CA GLY A 24 -14.22 2.24 7.04
C GLY A 24 -15.48 1.72 6.34
N LEU A 25 -15.46 1.58 5.02
CA LEU A 25 -16.56 0.96 4.27
C LEU A 25 -16.73 -0.52 4.67
N GLY A 26 -15.62 -1.26 4.76
CA GLY A 26 -15.63 -2.66 5.21
C GLY A 26 -16.18 -2.83 6.63
N TYR A 27 -15.89 -1.89 7.53
CA TYR A 27 -16.45 -1.86 8.89
C TYR A 27 -17.97 -1.69 8.87
N ALA A 28 -18.48 -0.75 8.05
CA ALA A 28 -19.91 -0.45 7.97
C ALA A 28 -20.75 -1.58 7.34
N MET A 29 -20.14 -2.41 6.50
CA MET A 29 -20.84 -3.43 5.69
C MET A 29 -20.77 -4.86 6.28
N ASN A 30 -20.04 -5.10 7.36
CA ASN A 30 -19.78 -6.45 7.87
C ASN A 30 -20.23 -6.67 9.31
N VAL A 31 -20.70 -7.88 9.62
CA VAL A 31 -21.17 -8.26 10.97
C VAL A 31 -19.98 -8.35 11.94
N ASN A 32 -18.87 -8.96 11.50
CA ASN A 32 -17.61 -8.90 12.23
C ASN A 32 -16.88 -7.62 11.81
N THR A 33 -17.11 -6.56 12.57
CA THR A 33 -16.68 -5.19 12.26
C THR A 33 -15.16 -5.07 12.11
N PHE A 34 -14.38 -5.72 12.97
CA PHE A 34 -12.91 -5.71 12.89
C PHE A 34 -12.39 -6.49 11.67
N SER A 35 -12.93 -7.69 11.42
CA SER A 35 -12.56 -8.46 10.24
C SER A 35 -12.95 -7.75 8.93
N GLY A 36 -14.13 -7.12 8.90
CA GLY A 36 -14.59 -6.30 7.78
C GLY A 36 -13.67 -5.11 7.50
N TYR A 37 -13.30 -4.38 8.56
CA TYR A 37 -12.35 -3.27 8.46
C TYR A 37 -11.00 -3.71 7.87
N MET A 38 -10.40 -4.76 8.44
CA MET A 38 -9.09 -5.23 7.99
C MET A 38 -9.15 -5.76 6.56
N THR A 39 -10.22 -6.46 6.19
CA THR A 39 -10.42 -6.95 4.83
C THR A 39 -10.51 -5.78 3.84
N GLY A 40 -11.32 -4.77 4.12
CA GLY A 40 -11.45 -3.58 3.26
C GLY A 40 -10.15 -2.77 3.17
N PHE A 41 -9.45 -2.61 4.30
CA PHE A 41 -8.16 -1.93 4.37
C PHE A 41 -7.11 -2.61 3.48
N PHE A 42 -6.88 -3.91 3.68
CA PHE A 42 -5.86 -4.64 2.92
C PHE A 42 -6.25 -4.83 1.46
N LEU A 43 -7.54 -4.99 1.16
CA LEU A 43 -8.01 -5.05 -0.22
C LEU A 43 -7.65 -3.76 -0.97
N SER A 44 -7.94 -2.59 -0.39
CA SER A 44 -7.58 -1.31 -1.00
C SER A 44 -6.06 -1.09 -1.05
N LEU A 45 -5.36 -1.41 0.04
CA LEU A 45 -3.89 -1.29 0.14
C LEU A 45 -3.15 -2.05 -0.96
N LEU A 46 -3.71 -3.18 -1.42
CA LEU A 46 -3.12 -4.08 -2.40
C LEU A 46 -3.74 -3.99 -3.81
N SER A 47 -4.84 -3.25 -4.00
CA SER A 47 -5.53 -3.20 -5.29
C SER A 47 -5.78 -1.76 -5.76
N GLY A 48 -7.04 -1.31 -5.76
CA GLY A 48 -7.45 -0.01 -6.27
C GLY A 48 -6.77 1.16 -5.56
N GLY A 49 -6.61 1.09 -4.23
CA GLY A 49 -5.91 2.12 -3.46
C GLY A 49 -4.43 2.22 -3.84
N PHE A 50 -3.76 1.09 -4.06
CA PHE A 50 -2.38 1.07 -4.54
C PHE A 50 -2.24 1.68 -5.93
N LEU A 51 -3.10 1.30 -6.87
CA LEU A 51 -3.08 1.84 -8.24
C LEU A 51 -3.35 3.35 -8.26
N LEU A 52 -4.34 3.82 -7.49
CA LEU A 52 -4.59 5.25 -7.33
C LEU A 52 -3.36 5.96 -6.75
N SER A 53 -2.69 5.35 -5.79
CA SER A 53 -1.49 5.92 -5.16
C SER A 53 -0.33 6.04 -6.12
N VAL A 54 -0.11 5.03 -6.97
CA VAL A 54 0.88 5.09 -8.06
C VAL A 54 0.52 6.23 -9.01
N PHE A 55 -0.74 6.31 -9.43
CA PHE A 55 -1.21 7.37 -10.32
C PHE A 55 -1.01 8.79 -9.74
N PHE A 56 -1.43 9.04 -8.50
CA PHE A 56 -1.28 10.35 -7.85
C PHE A 56 0.18 10.67 -7.52
N TYR A 57 0.97 9.68 -7.14
CA TYR A 57 2.41 9.86 -6.94
C TYR A 57 3.09 10.32 -8.23
N GLU A 58 2.75 9.69 -9.36
CA GLU A 58 3.28 10.07 -10.67
C GLU A 58 2.85 11.47 -11.07
N LEU A 59 1.58 11.82 -10.87
CA LEU A 59 1.07 13.15 -11.17
C LEU A 59 1.77 14.25 -10.35
N ARG A 60 2.07 13.98 -9.08
CA ARG A 60 2.73 14.95 -8.19
C ARG A 60 4.25 15.01 -8.33
N TYR A 61 4.89 13.88 -8.62
CA TYR A 61 6.34 13.73 -8.55
C TYR A 61 6.99 13.30 -9.87
N ALA A 62 6.31 13.51 -11.00
CA ALA A 62 6.84 13.21 -12.34
C ALA A 62 8.28 13.73 -12.55
N SER A 63 8.56 14.96 -12.11
CA SER A 63 9.90 15.59 -12.23
C SER A 63 10.98 14.92 -11.38
N ARG A 64 10.62 14.22 -10.30
CA ARG A 64 11.56 13.52 -9.40
C ARG A 64 11.98 12.16 -9.94
N TYR A 65 11.27 11.60 -10.92
CA TYR A 65 11.60 10.29 -11.50
C TYR A 65 12.99 10.27 -12.15
N TYR A 66 13.42 11.38 -12.76
CA TYR A 66 14.77 11.53 -13.34
C TYR A 66 15.88 11.18 -12.34
N PHE A 67 15.68 11.48 -11.05
CA PHE A 67 16.66 11.16 -10.02
C PHE A 67 16.81 9.65 -9.77
N TYR A 68 15.70 8.90 -9.81
CA TYR A 68 15.72 7.45 -9.63
C TYR A 68 16.27 6.74 -10.86
N TYR A 69 15.94 7.25 -12.05
CA TYR A 69 16.45 6.76 -13.32
C TYR A 69 17.97 6.90 -13.42
N ASN A 70 18.52 8.06 -13.05
CA ASN A 70 19.98 8.29 -13.04
C ASN A 70 20.75 7.38 -12.08
N LYS A 71 20.06 6.75 -11.11
CA LYS A 71 20.63 5.75 -10.20
C LYS A 71 20.41 4.30 -10.65
N GLY A 72 19.89 4.09 -11.85
CA GLY A 72 19.69 2.77 -12.45
C GLY A 72 18.45 2.01 -11.96
N TYR A 73 17.56 2.66 -11.20
CA TYR A 73 16.31 2.02 -10.78
C TYR A 73 15.20 2.27 -11.79
N SER A 74 14.65 1.19 -12.34
CA SER A 74 13.46 1.29 -13.19
C SER A 74 12.22 1.61 -12.35
N LYS A 75 11.28 2.34 -12.95
CA LYS A 75 9.97 2.64 -12.34
C LYS A 75 9.23 1.39 -11.91
N THR A 76 9.20 0.38 -12.78
CA THR A 76 8.53 -0.90 -12.55
C THR A 76 9.13 -1.63 -11.36
N TRP A 77 10.45 -1.57 -11.19
CA TRP A 77 11.12 -2.12 -10.02
C TRP A 77 10.71 -1.40 -8.72
N LEU A 78 10.67 -0.06 -8.73
CA LEU A 78 10.26 0.73 -7.55
C LEU A 78 8.82 0.44 -7.12
N VAL A 79 7.90 0.39 -8.10
CA VAL A 79 6.50 0.02 -7.87
C VAL A 79 6.42 -1.42 -7.36
N GLY A 80 7.12 -2.36 -8.00
CA GLY A 80 7.14 -3.77 -7.62
C GLY A 80 7.65 -4.01 -6.20
N VAL A 81 8.76 -3.38 -5.81
CA VAL A 81 9.28 -3.45 -4.43
C VAL A 81 8.30 -2.86 -3.44
N SER A 82 7.66 -1.74 -3.77
CA SER A 82 6.65 -1.12 -2.90
C SER A 82 5.42 -2.00 -2.73
N TYR A 83 5.00 -2.68 -3.79
CA TYR A 83 3.92 -3.65 -3.75
C TYR A 83 4.28 -4.85 -2.87
N LEU A 84 5.47 -5.41 -3.03
CA LEU A 84 5.96 -6.51 -2.20
C LEU A 84 6.02 -6.16 -0.72
N LEU A 85 6.37 -4.91 -0.37
CA LEU A 85 6.33 -4.45 1.01
C LEU A 85 4.89 -4.43 1.57
N ASN A 86 3.90 -3.98 0.80
CA ASN A 86 2.49 -4.05 1.21
C ASN A 86 2.00 -5.50 1.34
N VAL A 87 2.41 -6.39 0.42
CA VAL A 87 2.11 -7.83 0.52
C VAL A 87 2.75 -8.43 1.77
N GLY A 88 3.98 -8.01 2.11
CA GLY A 88 4.64 -8.41 3.35
C GLY A 88 3.84 -8.00 4.59
N LEU A 89 3.33 -6.76 4.64
CA LEU A 89 2.46 -6.29 5.73
C LEU A 89 1.17 -7.13 5.84
N TRP A 90 0.54 -7.43 4.71
CA TRP A 90 -0.62 -8.32 4.68
C TRP A 90 -0.28 -9.73 5.17
N GLY A 91 0.86 -10.29 4.75
CA GLY A 91 1.34 -11.60 5.20
C GLY A 91 1.57 -11.65 6.72
N VAL A 92 2.16 -10.59 7.29
CA VAL A 92 2.31 -10.45 8.75
C VAL A 92 0.94 -10.42 9.43
N TYR A 93 -0.02 -9.68 8.89
CA TYR A 93 -1.39 -9.67 9.43
C TYR A 93 -2.04 -11.06 9.39
N GLN A 94 -1.92 -11.79 8.28
CA GLN A 94 -2.45 -13.16 8.17
C GLN A 94 -1.80 -14.12 9.17
N PHE A 95 -0.49 -14.00 9.35
CA PHE A 95 0.25 -14.80 10.33
C PHE A 95 -0.22 -14.54 11.76
N ILE A 96 -0.40 -13.26 12.14
CA ILE A 96 -0.92 -12.88 13.45
C ILE A 96 -2.35 -13.40 13.63
N LYS A 97 -3.19 -13.28 12.60
CA LYS A 97 -4.57 -13.79 12.62
C LYS A 97 -4.61 -15.31 12.80
N TYR A 98 -3.67 -16.04 12.18
CA TYR A 98 -3.62 -17.50 12.28
C TYR A 98 -3.17 -17.99 13.67
N ILE A 99 -2.28 -17.26 14.34
CA ILE A 99 -1.73 -17.64 15.65
C ILE A 99 -2.57 -17.10 16.81
N GLY A 100 -3.21 -15.95 16.62
CA GLY A 100 -4.02 -15.30 17.65
C GLY A 100 -5.37 -15.98 17.86
N PRO A 101 -5.96 -15.87 19.07
CA PRO A 101 -7.26 -16.47 19.42
C PRO A 101 -8.48 -15.70 18.85
N TRP A 102 -8.31 -14.96 17.74
CA TRP A 102 -9.26 -13.95 17.25
C TRP A 102 -10.07 -14.41 16.05
#